data_AF-A0A8K0PQW9-F1
#
_entry.id   AF-A0A8K0PQW9-F1
#
_cell.length_a   1.000
_cell.length_b   1.000
_cell.length_c   1.000
_cell.angle_alpha   90.00
_cell.angle_beta   90.00
_cell.angle_gamma   90.00
#
_symmetry.space_group_name_H-M   'P 1'
#
loop_
_entity.id
_entity.type
_entity.pdbx_description
1 polymer ?
#
loop_
_entity_poly.entity_id
_entity_poly.type
_entity_poly.pdbx_seq_one_letter_code
_entity_poly.pdbx_strand_id
1 'polypeptide(L)'
;MSTKETNPANFANRPKAEVRELASQGGQASTQGGFASMDPDKQHDIASKGGQASSTSFEPGSERAREAGRKGGSKGAAKSGTGDAYYIPDDAE
;
A
#
# COMPACT_ATOMS: atom_id res chain seq x y z
N MET A 1 -5.76 1.41 24.80
CA MET A 1 -6.57 2.52 24.25
C MET A 1 -5.94 2.91 22.93
N SER A 2 -6.55 2.53 21.80
CA SER A 2 -6.00 2.83 20.46
C SER A 2 -6.39 4.26 20.11
N THR A 3 -5.43 5.18 20.14
CA THR A 3 -5.60 6.50 19.53
C THR A 3 -5.96 6.26 18.08
N LYS A 4 -7.13 6.73 17.65
CA LYS A 4 -7.40 6.91 16.22
C LYS A 4 -6.34 7.91 15.78
N GLU A 5 -5.23 7.38 15.25
CA GLU A 5 -4.16 8.12 14.58
C GLU A 5 -4.79 8.77 13.34
N THR A 6 -5.62 9.78 13.56
CA THR A 6 -6.23 10.62 12.54
C THR A 6 -5.10 11.47 12.02
N ASN A 7 -4.28 10.91 11.12
CA ASN A 7 -3.38 11.72 10.32
C ASN A 7 -4.29 12.67 9.51
N PRO A 8 -4.29 13.98 9.82
CA PRO A 8 -5.20 14.92 9.17
C PRO A 8 -4.95 15.01 7.66
N ALA A 9 -3.77 14.56 7.19
CA ALA A 9 -3.42 14.56 5.78
C ALA A 9 -3.96 13.35 4.99
N ASN A 10 -4.55 12.32 5.63
CA ASN A 10 -5.05 11.14 4.92
C ASN A 10 -6.28 11.46 4.03
N PHE A 11 -6.40 10.83 2.86
CA PHE A 11 -7.52 11.01 1.94
C PHE A 11 -8.88 10.71 2.57
N ALA A 12 -8.94 9.77 3.52
CA ALA A 12 -10.16 9.45 4.26
C ALA A 12 -10.69 10.63 5.11
N ASN A 13 -9.84 11.61 5.42
CA ASN A 13 -10.16 12.80 6.22
C ASN A 13 -10.35 14.06 5.34
N ARG A 14 -10.40 13.92 4.01
CA ARG A 14 -10.54 15.03 3.06
C ARG A 14 -11.92 15.02 2.37
N PRO A 15 -12.47 16.19 1.99
CA PRO A 15 -13.71 16.26 1.23
C PRO A 15 -13.56 15.61 -0.14
N LYS A 16 -14.59 14.88 -0.60
CA LYS A 16 -14.56 14.14 -1.87
C LYS A 16 -14.26 15.01 -3.09
N ALA A 17 -14.68 16.28 -3.06
CA ALA A 17 -14.41 17.24 -4.13
C ALA A 17 -12.90 17.52 -4.27
N GLU A 18 -12.22 17.78 -3.15
CA GLU A 18 -10.77 18.02 -3.12
C GLU A 18 -9.99 16.76 -3.53
N VAL A 19 -10.40 15.58 -3.06
CA VAL A 19 -9.75 14.31 -3.46
C VAL A 19 -9.87 14.08 -4.97
N ARG A 20 -11.04 14.38 -5.55
CA ARG A 20 -11.28 14.26 -6.99
C ARG A 20 -10.44 15.25 -7.79
N GLU A 21 -10.30 16.48 -7.31
CA GLU A 21 -9.44 17.49 -7.93
C GLU A 21 -7.97 17.08 -7.90
N LEU A 22 -7.45 16.63 -6.74
CA LEU A 22 -6.09 16.11 -6.59
C LEU A 22 -5.83 14.90 -7.50
N ALA A 23 -6.77 13.96 -7.58
CA ALA A 23 -6.67 12.81 -8.46
C ALA A 23 -6.67 13.22 -9.94
N SER A 24 -7.46 14.23 -10.31
CA SER A 24 -7.47 14.79 -11.66
C SER A 24 -6.15 15.47 -12.00
N GLN A 25 -5.54 16.17 -11.05
CA GLN A 25 -4.25 16.84 -11.24
C GLN A 25 -3.08 15.86 -11.42
N GLY A 26 -3.14 14.67 -10.80
CA GLY A 26 -2.09 13.66 -10.88
C GLY A 26 -1.78 13.19 -12.31
N GLY A 27 -2.75 13.25 -13.23
CA GLY A 27 -2.55 12.92 -14.66
C GLY A 27 -2.21 14.12 -15.55
N GLN A 28 -2.42 15.35 -15.07
CA GLN A 28 -2.33 16.57 -15.89
C GLN A 28 -0.90 17.07 -16.13
N ALA A 29 0.09 16.56 -15.40
CA ALA A 29 1.49 16.95 -15.56
C ALA A 29 2.13 16.45 -16.88
N SER A 30 1.44 15.63 -17.66
CA SER A 30 1.97 15.04 -18.90
C SER A 30 1.39 15.70 -20.15
N THR A 31 1.81 16.94 -20.44
CA THR A 31 1.50 17.65 -21.69
C THR A 31 2.07 16.98 -22.95
N GLN A 32 2.95 15.98 -22.82
CA GLN A 32 3.58 15.22 -23.92
C GLN A 32 3.23 13.72 -23.90
N GLY A 33 2.10 13.35 -23.29
CA GLY A 33 1.71 11.95 -23.10
C GLY A 33 2.43 11.33 -21.89
N GLY A 34 1.68 10.54 -21.11
CA GLY A 34 2.20 9.92 -19.89
C GLY A 34 3.25 8.85 -20.17
N PHE A 35 3.62 8.08 -19.14
CA PHE A 35 4.57 6.98 -19.27
C PHE A 35 4.21 6.01 -20.41
N ALA A 36 2.92 5.73 -20.61
CA ALA A 36 2.42 4.86 -21.68
C ALA A 36 2.63 5.42 -23.11
N SER A 37 2.80 6.73 -23.25
CA SER A 37 3.00 7.40 -24.55
C SER A 37 4.47 7.65 -24.87
N MET A 38 5.39 7.29 -23.97
CA MET A 38 6.83 7.41 -24.17
C MET A 38 7.36 6.32 -25.11
N ASP A 39 8.52 6.53 -25.70
CA ASP A 39 9.25 5.50 -26.45
C ASP A 39 9.48 4.21 -25.62
N PRO A 40 9.25 3.00 -26.17
CA PRO A 40 9.37 1.73 -25.44
C PRO A 40 10.74 1.47 -24.82
N ASP A 41 11.83 1.82 -25.49
CA ASP A 41 13.19 1.59 -24.98
C ASP A 41 13.44 2.50 -23.78
N LYS A 42 12.99 3.75 -23.88
CA LYS A 42 13.06 4.70 -22.77
C LYS A 42 12.18 4.28 -21.58
N GLN A 43 11.00 3.71 -21.83
CA GLN A 43 10.17 3.13 -20.76
C GLN A 43 10.91 1.99 -20.05
N HIS A 44 11.53 1.08 -20.82
CA HIS A 44 12.28 -0.04 -20.29
C HIS A 44 13.47 0.41 -19.44
N ASP A 45 14.23 1.42 -19.88
CA ASP A 45 15.35 1.97 -19.13
C ASP A 45 14.90 2.57 -17.78
N ILE A 46 13.79 3.29 -17.77
CA ILE A 46 13.23 3.88 -16.54
C ILE A 46 12.74 2.78 -15.61
N ALA A 47 12.02 1.77 -16.13
CA ALA A 47 11.55 0.64 -15.35
C ALA A 47 12.71 -0.16 -14.75
N SER A 48 13.76 -0.40 -15.54
CA SER A 48 14.98 -1.09 -15.11
C SER A 48 15.70 -0.32 -14.00
N LYS A 49 15.89 1.00 -14.16
CA LYS A 49 16.47 1.86 -13.12
C LYS A 49 15.63 1.88 -11.86
N GLY A 50 14.30 1.91 -11.99
CA GLY A 50 13.38 1.83 -10.84
C GLY A 50 13.50 0.49 -10.10
N GLY A 51 13.61 -0.62 -10.83
CA GLY A 51 13.83 -1.95 -10.27
C GLY A 51 15.19 -2.12 -9.59
N GLN A 52 16.23 -1.48 -10.10
CA GLN A 52 17.58 -1.48 -9.49
C GLN A 52 17.68 -0.57 -8.27
N ALA A 53 17.03 0.59 -8.30
CA ALA A 53 17.01 1.55 -7.19
C ALA A 53 16.10 1.09 -6.04
N SER A 54 15.05 0.33 -6.35
CA SER A 54 14.36 -0.49 -5.37
C SER A 54 15.37 -1.53 -4.90
N SER A 55 15.87 -1.42 -3.67
CA SER A 55 16.81 -2.39 -3.12
C SER A 55 16.26 -3.78 -3.36
N THR A 56 16.93 -4.51 -4.24
CA THR A 56 16.68 -5.89 -4.66
C THR A 56 15.93 -6.70 -3.60
N SER A 57 14.90 -7.42 -4.05
CA SER A 57 14.07 -8.37 -3.31
C SER A 57 14.44 -8.57 -1.84
N PHE A 58 13.48 -8.31 -0.95
CA PHE A 58 13.62 -8.74 0.43
C PHE A 58 13.82 -10.26 0.48
N GLU A 59 14.95 -10.72 0.99
CA GLU A 59 15.11 -12.15 1.29
C GLU A 59 14.04 -12.55 2.32
N PRO A 60 13.29 -13.64 2.10
CA PRO A 60 12.32 -14.13 3.06
C PRO A 60 12.95 -14.29 4.45
N GLY A 61 12.39 -13.61 5.45
CA GLY A 61 12.88 -13.67 6.82
C GLY A 61 14.02 -12.70 7.16
N SER A 62 14.54 -11.93 6.22
CA SER A 62 15.49 -10.85 6.53
C SER A 62 14.84 -9.78 7.43
N GLU A 63 15.66 -9.11 8.24
CA GLU A 63 15.18 -8.03 9.12
C GLU A 63 14.51 -6.91 8.32
N ARG A 64 15.07 -6.58 7.16
CA ARG A 64 14.51 -5.61 6.21
C ARG A 64 13.13 -6.03 5.70
N ALA A 65 12.94 -7.32 5.37
CA ALA A 65 11.64 -7.88 4.96
C ALA A 65 10.61 -7.77 6.10
N ARG A 66 11.02 -8.15 7.31
CA ARG A 66 10.19 -8.12 8.50
C ARG A 66 9.80 -6.69 8.86
N GLU A 67 10.72 -5.75 8.80
CA GLU A 67 10.46 -4.36 9.10
C GLU A 67 9.53 -3.73 8.04
N ALA A 68 9.80 -3.97 6.75
CA ALA A 68 8.94 -3.51 5.66
C ALA A 68 7.53 -4.13 5.74
N GLY A 69 7.44 -5.44 5.98
CA GLY A 69 6.20 -6.18 6.18
C GLY A 69 5.43 -5.73 7.43
N ARG A 70 6.12 -5.49 8.55
CA ARG A 70 5.53 -4.92 9.77
C ARG A 70 5.00 -3.52 9.51
N LYS A 71 5.76 -2.68 8.81
CA LYS A 71 5.34 -1.31 8.47
C LYS A 71 4.13 -1.32 7.53
N GLY A 72 4.13 -2.17 6.49
CA GLY A 72 3.00 -2.35 5.58
C GLY A 72 1.76 -2.94 6.26
N GLY A 73 1.94 -4.00 7.05
CA GLY A 73 0.89 -4.66 7.82
C GLY A 73 0.31 -3.79 8.92
N SER A 74 1.10 -2.90 9.54
CA SER A 74 0.61 -1.95 10.55
C SER A 74 -0.45 -0.97 10.01
N LYS A 75 -0.54 -0.81 8.70
CA LYS A 75 -1.57 0.02 8.04
C LYS A 75 -2.80 -0.78 7.60
N GLY A 76 -2.74 -2.12 7.58
CA GLY A 76 -3.83 -3.01 7.18
C GLY A 76 -4.42 -3.89 8.30
N ALA A 77 -3.72 -4.06 9.42
CA ALA A 77 -4.09 -4.98 10.51
C ALA A 77 -5.19 -4.46 11.44
N ALA A 78 -6.15 -3.70 10.92
CA ALA A 78 -7.29 -3.25 11.69
C ALA A 78 -8.58 -4.00 11.38
N LYS A 79 -8.56 -5.20 10.75
CA LYS A 79 -9.71 -6.13 10.71
C LYS A 79 -9.27 -7.59 10.49
N SER A 80 -8.92 -8.30 11.56
CA SER A 80 -9.17 -9.74 11.64
C SER A 80 -9.85 -9.95 12.98
N GLY A 81 -11.15 -10.24 12.93
CA GLY A 81 -11.98 -10.41 14.11
C GLY A 81 -11.37 -11.43 15.06
N THR A 82 -11.45 -11.09 16.34
CA THR A 82 -11.52 -12.07 17.42
C THR A 82 -12.63 -13.05 17.08
N GLY A 83 -12.25 -14.22 16.57
CA GLY A 83 -13.11 -15.39 16.47
C GLY A 83 -12.85 -16.23 17.70
N ASP A 84 -13.63 -15.96 18.74
CA ASP A 84 -13.85 -16.75 19.93
C ASP A 84 -14.15 -18.20 19.50
N ALA A 85 -13.11 -19.04 19.54
CA ALA A 85 -13.23 -20.47 19.30
C ALA A 85 -14.02 -21.08 20.47
N TYR A 86 -15.30 -21.38 20.26
CA TYR A 86 -16.08 -22.19 21.18
C TYR A 86 -15.48 -23.60 21.21
N TYR A 87 -15.00 -24.02 22.39
CA TYR A 87 -14.69 -25.40 22.70
C TYR A 87 -16.00 -26.21 22.68
N ILE A 88 -16.13 -27.14 21.73
CA ILE A 88 -17.21 -28.13 21.69
C ILE A 88 -16.69 -29.36 22.46
N PRO A 89 -17.24 -29.70 23.65
CA PRO A 89 -16.89 -30.95 24.32
C PRO A 89 -17.35 -32.16 23.49
N ASP A 90 -16.53 -33.21 23.48
CA ASP A 90 -16.66 -34.42 22.66
C ASP A 90 -17.79 -35.38 23.08
N ASP A 91 -18.56 -35.04 24.13
CA ASP A 91 -19.60 -35.91 24.66
C ASP A 91 -20.98 -35.54 24.09
N ALA A 92 -21.27 -36.09 22.91
CA ALA A 92 -22.62 -36.24 22.39
C ALA A 92 -22.85 -37.67 21.89
N GLU A 93 -23.04 -38.60 22.84
CA GLU A 93 -23.91 -39.78 22.68
C GLU A 93 -24.88 -39.86 23.86
#